data_AF-T1DCP8-F1
#
_entry.id   AF-T1DCP8-F1
#
_cell.length_a   1.000
_cell.length_b   1.000
_cell.length_c   1.000
_cell.angle_alpha   90.00
_cell.angle_beta   90.00
_cell.angle_gamma   90.00
#
_symmetry.space_group_name_H-M   'P 1'
#
loop_
_entity.id
_entity.type
_entity.pdbx_description
1 polymer ?
#
loop_
_entity_poly.entity_id
_entity_poly.type
_entity_poly.pdbx_seq_one_letter_code
_entity_poly.pdbx_strand_id
1 'polypeptide(L)'
;MLVDCAHNPPAARALVTSYKQIFKEKPAVLLGMLNDKDWYTFAHTISEIADEVVFTRPDEPERSLDPVMFDKYCGSFFKRTHIIEDIEEAFEYMMQHYDRILVTGSIYLVGKIKELTGSNLYPYITA
;
A
#
# COMPACT_ATOMS: atom_id res chain seq x y z
N MET A 1 -10.09 6.28 -4.64
CA MET A 1 -9.14 5.20 -4.27
C MET A 1 -8.52 4.61 -5.53
N LEU A 2 -7.24 4.25 -5.45
CA LEU A 2 -6.48 3.52 -6.47
C LEU A 2 -5.93 2.23 -5.87
N VAL A 3 -5.80 1.19 -6.68
CA VAL A 3 -5.19 -0.08 -6.26
C VAL A 3 -4.12 -0.49 -7.28
N ASP A 4 -2.98 -0.98 -6.81
CA ASP A 4 -1.89 -1.43 -7.67
C ASP A 4 -1.16 -2.64 -7.06
N CYS A 5 -0.93 -3.67 -7.86
CA CYS A 5 -0.31 -4.93 -7.43
C CYS A 5 1.23 -4.88 -7.36
N ALA A 6 1.85 -3.70 -7.48
CA ALA A 6 3.29 -3.52 -7.31
C ALA A 6 3.75 -4.10 -5.96
N HIS A 7 4.81 -4.89 -6.01
CA HIS A 7 5.33 -5.63 -4.85
C HIS A 7 6.86 -5.81 -4.91
N ASN A 8 7.54 -5.04 -5.77
CA ASN A 8 8.99 -5.02 -5.91
C ASN A 8 9.47 -3.59 -6.27
N PRO A 9 10.75 -3.25 -6.06
CA PRO A 9 11.24 -1.88 -6.26
C PRO A 9 11.07 -1.34 -7.69
N PRO A 10 11.35 -2.10 -8.78
CA PRO A 10 11.07 -1.62 -10.13
C PRO A 10 9.58 -1.25 -10.36
N ALA A 11 8.66 -2.07 -9.86
CA ALA A 11 7.22 -1.79 -9.96
C ALA A 11 6.82 -0.57 -9.10
N ALA A 12 7.38 -0.41 -7.90
CA ALA A 12 7.18 0.79 -7.08
C ALA A 12 7.62 2.06 -7.81
N ARG A 13 8.76 2.01 -8.49
CA ARG A 13 9.30 3.15 -9.25
C ARG A 13 8.40 3.50 -10.45
N ALA A 14 7.87 2.48 -11.13
CA ALA A 14 6.90 2.69 -12.21
C ALA A 14 5.61 3.33 -11.67
N LEU A 15 5.05 2.78 -10.58
CA LEU A 15 3.87 3.33 -9.89
C LEU A 15 4.07 4.79 -9.48
N VAL A 16 5.17 5.12 -8.81
CA VAL A 16 5.51 6.50 -8.41
C VAL A 16 5.59 7.45 -9.61
N THR A 17 6.17 6.99 -10.71
CA THR A 17 6.34 7.79 -11.92
C THR A 17 4.99 8.06 -12.57
N SER A 18 4.15 7.05 -12.75
CA SER A 18 2.78 7.18 -13.27
C SER A 18 1.93 8.06 -12.37
N TYR A 19 2.01 7.88 -11.04
CA TYR A 19 1.25 8.67 -10.08
C TYR A 19 1.58 10.16 -10.19
N LYS A 20 2.87 10.53 -10.20
CA LYS A 20 3.32 11.94 -10.32
C LYS A 20 2.93 12.60 -11.64
N GLN A 21 2.72 11.82 -12.70
CA GLN A 21 2.26 12.33 -13.99
C GLN A 21 0.77 12.66 -13.97
N ILE A 22 -0.03 11.86 -13.28
CA ILE A 22 -1.50 11.95 -13.31
C ILE A 22 -2.03 12.85 -12.18
N PHE A 23 -1.44 12.76 -10.99
CA PHE A 23 -1.95 13.40 -9.78
C PHE A 23 -0.97 14.43 -9.22
N LYS A 24 -1.52 15.49 -8.60
CA LYS A 24 -0.75 16.53 -7.90
C LYS A 24 -0.79 16.36 -6.39
N GLU A 25 -1.90 15.85 -5.85
CA GLU A 25 -2.02 15.57 -4.41
C GLU A 25 -1.39 14.22 -4.05
N LYS A 26 -0.86 14.10 -2.84
CA LYS A 26 -0.36 12.83 -2.28
C LYS A 26 -1.53 11.95 -1.83
N PRO A 27 -1.45 10.61 -1.97
CA PRO A 27 -2.40 9.70 -1.34
C PRO A 27 -1.94 9.35 0.08
N ALA A 28 -2.88 8.92 0.92
CA ALA A 28 -2.57 8.03 2.03
C ALA A 28 -2.44 6.60 1.49
N VAL A 29 -1.48 5.83 2.00
CA VAL A 29 -1.19 4.49 1.47
C VAL A 29 -1.63 3.41 2.46
N LEU A 30 -2.37 2.41 1.98
CA LEU A 30 -2.55 1.14 2.67
C LEU A 30 -1.51 0.17 2.11
N LEU A 31 -0.55 -0.24 2.95
CA LEU A 31 0.62 -1.00 2.52
C LEU A 31 0.74 -2.32 3.28
N GLY A 32 0.84 -3.42 2.54
CA GLY A 32 1.17 -4.72 3.08
C GLY A 32 2.04 -5.47 2.08
N MET A 33 3.08 -6.16 2.55
CA MET A 33 4.05 -6.86 1.70
C MET A 33 4.40 -8.23 2.26
N LEU A 34 4.92 -9.11 1.40
CA LEU A 34 5.50 -10.38 1.82
C LEU A 34 6.96 -10.19 2.25
N ASN A 35 7.42 -10.97 3.23
CA ASN A 35 8.73 -10.88 3.84
C ASN A 35 9.89 -11.33 2.92
N ASP A 36 9.60 -12.08 1.85
CA ASP A 36 10.56 -12.50 0.83
C ASP A 36 10.84 -11.42 -0.24
N LYS A 37 10.19 -10.26 -0.14
CA LYS A 37 10.37 -9.12 -1.06
C LYS A 37 11.34 -8.09 -0.49
N ASP A 38 11.89 -7.25 -1.37
CA ASP A 38 12.62 -6.04 -0.96
C ASP A 38 11.63 -4.94 -0.55
N TRP A 39 11.00 -5.14 0.61
CA TRP A 39 10.00 -4.25 1.19
C TRP A 39 10.59 -2.91 1.67
N TYR A 40 11.88 -2.89 2.01
CA TYR A 40 12.56 -1.68 2.47
C TYR A 40 12.72 -0.67 1.34
N THR A 41 13.32 -1.10 0.22
CA THR A 41 13.49 -0.25 -0.97
C THR A 41 12.12 0.11 -1.57
N PHE A 42 11.16 -0.82 -1.53
CA PHE A 42 9.79 -0.56 -1.95
C PHE A 42 9.16 0.59 -1.15
N ALA A 43 9.13 0.48 0.18
CA ALA A 43 8.52 1.49 1.05
C ALA A 43 9.20 2.85 0.94
N HIS A 44 10.54 2.88 0.85
CA HIS A 44 11.28 4.12 0.58
C HIS A 44 10.88 4.77 -0.75
N THR A 45 10.63 3.96 -1.78
CA THR A 45 10.19 4.48 -3.08
C THR A 45 8.76 5.04 -2.99
N ILE A 46 7.85 4.33 -2.31
CA ILE A 46 6.47 4.78 -2.13
C ILE A 46 6.38 6.09 -1.32
N SER A 47 7.25 6.31 -0.34
CA SER A 47 7.24 7.56 0.43
C SER A 47 7.52 8.81 -0.41
N GLU A 48 8.08 8.67 -1.62
CA GLU A 48 8.24 9.80 -2.54
C GLU A 48 6.91 10.45 -2.95
N ILE A 49 5.80 9.70 -2.88
CA ILE A 49 4.45 10.19 -3.24
C ILE A 49 3.50 10.22 -2.06
N ALA A 50 3.85 9.65 -0.90
CA ALA A 50 2.95 9.51 0.23
C ALA A 50 3.58 10.04 1.53
N ASP A 51 2.82 10.85 2.27
CA ASP A 51 3.22 11.31 3.61
C ASP A 51 2.66 10.43 4.73
N GLU A 52 1.57 9.70 4.47
CA GLU A 52 0.83 8.93 5.46
C GLU A 52 0.66 7.48 4.99
N VAL A 53 0.89 6.53 5.89
CA VAL A 53 0.78 5.10 5.60
C VAL A 53 0.10 4.34 6.73
N VAL A 54 -0.69 3.35 6.35
CA VAL A 54 -1.22 2.31 7.24
C VAL A 54 -0.57 0.99 6.84
N PHE A 55 0.21 0.43 7.74
CA PHE A 55 0.78 -0.91 7.58
C PHE A 55 -0.24 -1.95 8.01
N THR A 56 -0.51 -2.92 7.13
CA THR A 56 -1.46 -4.01 7.37
C THR A 56 -0.86 -5.35 6.96
N ARG A 57 -1.47 -6.46 7.40
CA ARG A 57 -1.02 -7.81 7.10
C ARG A 57 -1.79 -8.35 5.89
N PRO A 58 -1.15 -8.61 4.74
CA PRO A 58 -1.81 -9.28 3.62
C PRO A 58 -2.36 -10.67 4.00
N ASP A 59 -3.39 -11.13 3.27
CA ASP A 59 -4.07 -12.42 3.43
C ASP A 59 -3.20 -13.61 2.94
N GLU A 60 -2.01 -13.71 3.53
CA GLU A 60 -1.00 -14.76 3.36
C GLU A 60 -0.10 -14.77 4.63
N PRO A 61 -0.67 -15.04 5.82
CA PRO A 61 -0.05 -14.70 7.11
C PRO A 61 1.31 -15.36 7.36
N GLU A 62 1.58 -16.54 6.78
CA GLU A 62 2.88 -17.23 6.94
C GLU A 62 4.04 -16.52 6.24
N ARG A 63 3.76 -15.81 5.15
CA ARG A 63 4.78 -15.12 4.34
C ARG A 63 4.70 -13.61 4.45
N SER A 64 3.62 -13.08 5.00
CA SER A 64 3.44 -11.66 5.23
C SER A 64 4.53 -11.10 6.15
N LEU A 65 5.03 -9.92 5.80
CA LEU A 65 5.84 -9.14 6.71
C LEU A 65 4.97 -8.68 7.87
N ASP A 66 5.48 -8.85 9.09
CA ASP A 66 4.80 -8.36 10.28
C ASP A 66 4.64 -6.82 10.22
N PRO A 67 3.43 -6.26 10.35
CA PRO A 67 3.21 -4.82 10.22
C PRO A 67 3.96 -3.96 11.25
N VAL A 68 4.16 -4.48 12.47
CA VAL A 68 4.92 -3.78 13.52
C VAL A 68 6.40 -3.73 13.14
N MET A 69 6.94 -4.82 12.60
CA MET A 69 8.29 -4.82 12.04
C MET A 69 8.41 -3.91 10.83
N PHE A 70 7.39 -3.88 9.96
CA PHE A 70 7.39 -3.02 8.79
C PHE A 70 7.48 -1.54 9.19
N ASP A 71 6.62 -1.10 10.11
CA ASP A 71 6.66 0.26 10.67
C ASP A 71 7.99 0.55 11.37
N LYS A 72 8.50 -0.39 12.17
CA LYS A 72 9.78 -0.21 12.87
C LYS A 72 10.95 0.14 11.94
N TYR A 73 11.01 -0.47 10.75
CA TYR A 73 12.11 -0.25 9.81
C TYR A 73 11.84 0.83 8.76
N CYS A 74 10.58 1.02 8.37
CA CYS A 74 10.21 1.89 7.26
C CYS A 74 9.34 3.09 7.66
N GLY A 75 8.82 3.12 8.88
CA GLY A 75 7.90 4.17 9.34
C GLY A 75 8.51 5.57 9.28
N SER A 76 9.82 5.68 9.53
CA SER A 76 10.56 6.94 9.41
C SER A 76 10.60 7.54 7.99
N PHE A 77 10.21 6.79 6.96
CA PHE A 77 10.08 7.32 5.61
C PHE A 77 8.83 8.17 5.42
N PHE A 78 7.84 8.01 6.30
CA PHE A 78 6.55 8.69 6.24
C PHE A 78 6.45 9.71 7.39
N LYS A 79 5.57 10.71 7.22
CA LYS A 79 5.32 11.71 8.27
C LYS A 79 4.37 11.17 9.35
N ARG A 80 3.47 10.27 8.98
CA ARG A 80 2.53 9.62 9.88
C ARG A 80 2.36 8.16 9.50
N THR A 81 2.37 7.30 10.50
CA THR A 81 2.17 5.87 10.34
C THR A 81 1.09 5.36 11.28
N HIS A 82 0.36 4.35 10.85
CA HIS A 82 -0.53 3.55 11.67
C HIS A 82 -0.27 2.08 11.41
N ILE A 83 -0.48 1.25 12.41
CA ILE A 83 -0.44 -0.21 12.28
C ILE A 83 -1.85 -0.71 12.56
N ILE A 84 -2.48 -1.31 11.55
CA ILE A 84 -3.78 -1.96 11.67
C ILE A 84 -3.65 -3.30 10.97
N GLU A 85 -3.56 -4.38 11.74
CA GLU A 85 -3.16 -5.68 11.24
C GLU A 85 -4.23 -6.30 10.32
N ASP A 86 -5.50 -6.20 10.71
CA ASP A 86 -6.62 -6.69 9.92
C ASP A 86 -6.86 -5.81 8.69
N ILE A 87 -7.07 -6.44 7.53
CA ILE A 87 -7.22 -5.73 6.25
C ILE A 87 -8.54 -4.95 6.20
N GLU A 88 -9.62 -5.52 6.72
CA GLU A 88 -10.95 -4.91 6.69
C GLU A 88 -10.98 -3.68 7.59
N GLU A 89 -10.49 -3.82 8.83
CA GLU A 89 -10.34 -2.70 9.77
C GLU A 89 -9.43 -1.61 9.22
N ALA A 90 -8.28 -1.98 8.63
CA ALA A 90 -7.36 -1.02 8.04
C ALA A 90 -8.00 -0.28 6.85
N PHE A 91 -8.77 -1.00 6.04
CA PHE A 91 -9.48 -0.42 4.90
C PHE A 91 -10.61 0.53 5.34
N GLU A 92 -11.42 0.12 6.32
CA GLU A 92 -12.47 0.96 6.89
C GLU A 92 -11.89 2.23 7.50
N TYR A 93 -10.81 2.11 8.28
CA TYR A 93 -10.07 3.25 8.81
C TYR A 93 -9.63 4.20 7.68
N MET A 94 -9.04 3.66 6.62
CA MET A 94 -8.59 4.48 5.49
C MET A 94 -9.74 5.25 4.84
N MET A 95 -10.87 4.58 4.60
CA MET A 95 -12.07 5.16 3.98
C MET A 95 -12.74 6.24 4.84
N GLN A 96 -12.61 6.16 6.16
CA GLN A 96 -13.15 7.14 7.11
C GLN A 96 -12.26 8.39 7.25
N HIS A 97 -10.94 8.23 7.10
CA HIS A 97 -9.97 9.26 7.44
C HIS A 97 -9.33 9.96 6.23
N TYR A 98 -9.42 9.37 5.02
CA TYR A 98 -8.73 9.90 3.85
C TYR A 98 -9.59 9.87 2.58
N ASP A 99 -9.59 10.98 1.84
CA ASP A 99 -10.30 11.08 0.56
C ASP A 99 -9.55 10.38 -0.59
N ARG A 100 -8.21 10.30 -0.49
CA ARG A 100 -7.33 9.78 -1.55
C ARG A 100 -6.45 8.67 -1.01
N ILE A 101 -6.83 7.44 -1.36
CA ILE A 101 -6.19 6.22 -0.89
C ILE A 101 -5.49 5.50 -2.05
N LEU A 102 -4.29 5.01 -1.81
CA LEU A 102 -3.57 4.04 -2.66
C LEU A 102 -3.38 2.75 -1.88
N VAL A 103 -3.87 1.63 -2.42
CA VAL A 103 -3.62 0.29 -1.87
C VAL A 103 -2.57 -0.41 -2.72
N THR A 104 -1.46 -0.86 -2.13
CA THR A 104 -0.37 -1.52 -2.87
C THR A 104 0.50 -2.43 -2.00
N GLY A 105 1.54 -3.03 -2.57
CA GLY A 105 2.55 -3.85 -1.89
C GLY A 105 2.31 -5.36 -2.00
N SER A 106 1.06 -5.78 -2.24
CA SER A 106 0.69 -7.20 -2.32
C SER A 106 -0.52 -7.44 -3.20
N ILE A 107 -0.44 -8.47 -4.03
CA ILE A 107 -1.58 -8.97 -4.83
C ILE A 107 -2.68 -9.51 -3.90
N TYR A 108 -2.32 -10.13 -2.77
CA TYR A 108 -3.28 -10.65 -1.78
C TYR A 108 -4.06 -9.53 -1.11
N LEU A 109 -3.37 -8.45 -0.74
CA LEU A 109 -4.02 -7.25 -0.20
C LEU A 109 -4.98 -6.64 -1.21
N VAL A 110 -4.52 -6.40 -2.44
CA VAL A 110 -5.38 -5.84 -3.50
C VAL A 110 -6.56 -6.77 -3.84
N GLY A 111 -6.35 -8.08 -3.82
CA GLY A 111 -7.39 -9.09 -4.00
C GLY A 111 -8.48 -8.98 -2.93
N LYS A 112 -8.09 -8.92 -1.65
CA LYS A 112 -9.03 -8.77 -0.54
C LYS A 112 -9.80 -7.45 -0.62
N ILE A 113 -9.14 -6.32 -0.93
CA ILE A 113 -9.84 -5.03 -1.13
C ILE A 113 -10.82 -5.08 -2.31
N LYS A 114 -10.50 -5.84 -3.36
CA LYS A 114 -11.42 -6.09 -4.48
C LYS A 114 -12.69 -6.81 -4.06
N GLU A 115 -12.56 -7.81 -3.20
CA GLU A 115 -13.70 -8.54 -2.66
C GLU A 115 -14.58 -7.63 -1.79
N LEU A 116 -13.97 -6.86 -0.87
CA LEU A 116 -14.69 -5.96 0.05
C LEU A 116 -15.47 -4.85 -0.66
N THR A 117 -14.93 -4.34 -1.77
CA THR A 117 -15.56 -3.24 -2.51
C THR A 117 -16.63 -3.68 -3.50
N GLY A 118 -16.86 -5.00 -3.65
CA GLY A 118 -17.92 -5.56 -4.51
C GLY A 118 -17.86 -5.12 -5.98
N SER A 119 -16.72 -4.58 -6.42
CA SER A 119 -16.60 -3.82 -7.67
C SER A 119 -15.54 -4.41 -8.60
N ASN A 120 -15.80 -4.35 -9.91
CA ASN A 120 -14.76 -4.35 -10.95
C ASN A 120 -13.85 -3.13 -10.72
N LEU A 121 -12.90 -3.22 -9.77
CA LEU A 121 -11.83 -2.23 -9.63
C LEU A 121 -11.02 -2.26 -10.93
N TYR A 122 -11.18 -1.23 -11.74
CA TYR A 122 -10.47 -1.07 -13.00
C TYR A 122 -8.96 -1.19 -12.76
N PRO A 123 -8.27 -2.19 -13.32
CA PRO A 123 -6.82 -2.24 -13.27
C PRO A 123 -6.29 -1.15 -14.21
N TYR A 124 -5.58 -0.16 -13.67
CA TYR A 124 -4.86 0.88 -14.41
C TYR A 124 -3.69 1.29 -13.51
N ILE A 125 -2.40 1.34 -13.91
CA ILE A 125 -1.68 1.21 -15.19
C ILE A 125 -0.30 0.64 -14.84
N THR A 126 0.07 -0.49 -15.45
CA THR A 126 1.37 -0.62 -16.13
C THR A 126 1.27 -1.80 -17.10
N ALA A 127 1.23 -1.47 -18.39
CA ALA A 127 1.81 -2.28 -19.44
C ALA A 127 3.32 -1.98 -19.51
#